data_AF-A0AA43EVL5-F1
#
_entry.id   AF-A0AA43EVL5-F1
#
_cell.length_a   1.000
_cell.length_b   1.000
_cell.length_c   1.000
_cell.angle_alpha   90.00
_cell.angle_beta   90.00
_cell.angle_gamma   90.00
#
_symmetry.space_group_name_H-M   'P 1'
#
loop_
_entity.id
_entity.type
_entity.pdbx_description
1 polymer ?
#
loop_
_entity_poly.entity_id
_entity_poly.type
_entity_poly.pdbx_seq_one_letter_code
_entity_poly.pdbx_strand_id
1 'polypeptide(L)' 'DHGVKTAPFYVLRFTSMPSILAEIAYISNPDEEDLLRKPTFVRDVAQSLYHGIVSFLANNRPDIR' A
#
# COMPACT_ATOMS: atom_id res chain seq x y z
N ASP A 1 -2.09 -13.54 4.76
CA ASP A 1 -1.45 -12.84 3.63
C ASP A 1 -2.32 -13.03 2.40
N HIS A 2 -2.82 -11.93 1.82
CA HIS A 2 -3.71 -11.94 0.66
C HIS A 2 -2.96 -11.77 -0.68
N GLY A 3 -1.64 -11.56 -0.63
CA GLY A 3 -0.77 -11.46 -1.80
C GLY A 3 -1.07 -10.28 -2.73
N VAL A 4 -0.27 -10.17 -3.80
CA VAL A 4 -0.48 -9.18 -4.86
C VAL A 4 -1.58 -9.66 -5.81
N LYS A 5 -2.53 -8.78 -6.11
CA LYS A 5 -3.65 -9.06 -7.02
C LYS A 5 -3.73 -8.01 -8.11
N THR A 6 -4.07 -8.42 -9.34
CA THR A 6 -4.36 -7.52 -10.45
C THR A 6 -5.86 -7.31 -10.57
N ALA A 7 -6.32 -6.05 -10.63
CA ALA A 7 -7.72 -5.71 -10.81
C ALA A 7 -7.87 -4.43 -11.66
N PRO A 8 -8.95 -4.28 -12.44
CA PRO A 8 -9.15 -3.14 -13.33
C PRO A 8 -9.65 -1.88 -12.59
N PHE A 9 -9.09 -1.58 -11.42
CA PHE A 9 -9.47 -0.39 -10.67
C PHE A 9 -9.05 0.88 -11.42
N TYR A 10 -9.92 1.87 -11.45
CA TYR A 10 -9.70 3.12 -12.18
C TYR A 10 -8.37 3.77 -11.81
N VAL A 11 -8.08 3.83 -10.50
CA VAL A 11 -6.85 4.43 -9.95
C VAL A 11 -5.57 3.72 -10.35
N LEU A 12 -5.65 2.42 -10.67
CA LEU A 12 -4.51 1.62 -11.14
C LEU A 12 -4.38 1.65 -12.67
N ARG A 13 -5.49 1.78 -13.39
CA ARG A 13 -5.51 1.75 -14.85
C ARG A 13 -5.24 3.10 -15.51
N PHE A 14 -5.66 4.19 -14.88
CA PHE A 14 -5.62 5.54 -15.46
C PHE A 14 -4.57 6.45 -14.79
N THR A 15 -3.47 5.87 -14.32
CA THR A 15 -2.29 6.57 -13.80
C THR A 15 -1.10 6.33 -14.73
N SER A 16 -0.30 7.37 -14.96
CA SER A 16 0.86 7.31 -15.88
C SER A 16 2.17 6.90 -15.22
N MET A 17 2.19 6.88 -13.88
CA MET A 17 3.30 6.41 -13.05
C MET A 17 2.98 5.01 -12.49
N PRO A 18 3.98 4.25 -11.98
CA PRO A 18 3.72 3.03 -11.23
C PRO A 18 2.74 3.28 -10.07
N SER A 19 1.69 2.46 -9.97
CA SER A 19 0.62 2.64 -8.99
C SER A 19 0.22 1.31 -8.33
N ILE A 20 -0.17 1.39 -7.05
CA ILE A 20 -0.69 0.27 -6.27
C ILE A 20 -1.90 0.73 -5.44
N LEU A 21 -2.75 -0.22 -5.06
CA LEU A 21 -3.83 -0.03 -4.09
C LEU A 21 -3.59 -1.03 -2.96
N ALA A 22 -3.43 -0.54 -1.73
CA ALA A 22 -3.18 -1.37 -0.56
C ALA A 22 -4.46 -1.52 0.26
N GLU A 23 -5.00 -2.74 0.34
CA GLU A 23 -6.05 -3.10 1.28
C GLU A 23 -5.40 -3.38 2.64
N ILE A 24 -5.51 -2.43 3.59
CA ILE A 24 -4.81 -2.50 4.89
C ILE A 24 -5.55 -3.40 5.89
N ALA A 25 -6.87 -3.26 5.96
CA ALA A 25 -7.75 -4.03 6.83
C ALA A 25 -9.20 -3.91 6.32
N TYR A 26 -10.07 -4.81 6.76
CA TYR A 26 -11.48 -4.84 6.43
C TYR A 26 -12.33 -4.22 7.55
N ILE A 27 -12.94 -3.06 7.29
CA ILE A 27 -13.89 -2.41 8.24
C ILE A 27 -15.10 -3.32 8.52
N SER A 28 -15.46 -4.20 7.59
CA SER A 28 -16.54 -5.17 7.78
C SER A 28 -16.19 -6.31 8.77
N ASN A 29 -14.93 -6.43 9.17
CA ASN A 29 -14.48 -7.36 10.20
C ASN A 29 -14.24 -6.56 11.50
N PRO A 30 -15.02 -6.77 12.57
CA PRO A 30 -14.90 -6.02 13.83
C PRO A 30 -13.49 -6.04 14.43
N ASP A 31 -12.79 -7.17 14.34
CA ASP A 31 -11.44 -7.30 14.89
C ASP A 31 -10.43 -6.43 14.14
N GLU A 32 -10.59 -6.31 12.81
CA GLU A 32 -9.73 -5.47 11.96
C GLU A 32 -10.12 -3.99 12.04
N GLU A 33 -11.40 -3.69 12.19
CA GLU A 33 -11.88 -2.34 12.48
C GLU A 33 -11.26 -1.80 13.77
N ASP A 34 -11.20 -2.62 14.82
CA ASP A 34 -10.57 -2.25 16.09
C ASP A 34 -9.06 -2.02 15.95
N LEU A 35 -8.38 -2.71 15.04
CA LEU A 35 -6.98 -2.43 14.71
C LEU A 35 -6.83 -1.06 14.07
N LEU A 36 -7.70 -0.69 13.13
CA LEU A 36 -7.68 0.62 12.47
C LEU A 36 -7.88 1.80 13.44
N ARG A 37 -8.49 1.55 14.61
CA ARG A 37 -8.66 2.55 15.68
C ARG A 37 -7.41 2.73 16.54
N LYS A 38 -6.43 1.83 16.48
CA LYS A 38 -5.20 1.86 17.31
C LYS A 38 -4.12 2.70 16.62
N PRO A 39 -3.67 3.83 17.23
CA PRO A 39 -2.66 4.68 16.60
C PRO A 39 -1.32 3.98 16.34
N THR A 40 -0.99 2.97 17.14
CA THR A 40 0.21 2.14 16.94
C THR A 40 0.12 1.34 15.65
N PHE A 41 -0.99 0.62 15.43
CA PHE A 41 -1.20 -0.15 14.21
C PHE A 41 -1.14 0.73 12.95
N VAL A 42 -1.81 1.89 12.97
CA VAL A 42 -1.77 2.84 11.84
C VAL A 42 -0.35 3.35 11.59
N ARG A 43 0.43 3.60 12.64
CA ARG A 43 1.84 4.01 12.51
C ARG A 43 2.69 2.90 11.90
N ASP A 44 2.51 1.65 12.34
CA ASP A 44 3.26 0.50 11.85
C ASP A 44 2.97 0.24 10.37
N VAL A 45 1.71 0.38 9.95
CA VAL A 45 1.29 0.32 8.53
C VAL A 45 1.97 1.44 7.73
N ALA A 46 1.90 2.69 8.21
CA ALA A 46 2.51 3.83 7.53
C ALA A 46 4.03 3.65 7.36
N GLN A 47 4.72 3.16 8.39
CA GLN A 47 6.15 2.87 8.33
C GLN A 47 6.47 1.74 7.34
N SER A 48 5.64 0.71 7.28
CA SER A 48 5.81 -0.39 6.33
C SER A 48 5.63 0.08 4.87
N LEU A 49 4.61 0.91 4.61
CA LEU A 49 4.40 1.52 3.29
C LEU A 49 5.57 2.42 2.89
N TYR A 50 6.05 3.25 3.82
CA TYR A 50 7.22 4.10 3.60
C TYR A 50 8.45 3.29 3.20
N HIS A 51 8.81 2.25 3.98
CA HIS A 51 9.95 1.39 3.65
C HIS A 51 9.79 0.70 2.28
N GLY A 52 8.58 0.25 1.95
CA GLY A 52 8.28 -0.35 0.65
C GLY A 52 8.53 0.62 -0.51
N ILE A 53 8.06 1.87 -0.39
CA ILE A 53 8.27 2.92 -1.40
C ILE A 53 9.76 3.26 -1.54
N VAL A 54 10.47 3.45 -0.42
CA VAL A 54 11.92 3.74 -0.43
C VAL A 54 12.69 2.61 -1.12
N SER A 55 12.37 1.35 -0.80
CA SER A 55 12.97 0.18 -1.45
C SER A 55 12.68 0.15 -2.96
N PHE A 56 11.44 0.41 -3.36
CA PHE A 56 11.06 0.48 -4.78
C PHE A 56 11.87 1.54 -5.54
N LEU A 57 12.00 2.75 -4.99
CA LEU A 57 12.75 3.84 -5.62
C LEU A 57 14.25 3.55 -5.67
N ALA A 58 14.81 2.94 -4.63
CA ALA A 58 16.23 2.57 -4.61
C ALA A 58 16.57 1.53 -5.68
N ASN A 59 15.67 0.57 -5.92
CA ASN A 59 15.85 -0.50 -6.89
C ASN A 59 15.48 -0.10 -8.33
N ASN A 60 14.67 0.94 -8.51
CA ASN A 60 14.17 1.40 -9.81
C ASN A 60 14.60 2.84 -10.10
N ARG A 61 15.86 3.18 -9.82
CA ARG A 61 16.39 4.53 -10.10
C ARG A 61 16.06 4.90 -11.54
N PRO A 62 15.29 5.98 -11.79
CA PRO A 62 15.04 6.42 -13.15
C PRO A 62 16.40 6.74 -13.78
N ASP A 63 16.64 6.21 -14.98
CA ASP A 63 17.83 6.56 -15.76
C ASP A 63 17.71 8.05 -16.10
N ILE A 64 18.41 8.90 -15.35
CA ILE A 64 18.56 10.31 -15.69
C ILE A 64 19.71 10.39 -16.69
N ARG A 65 19.42 10.05 -17.94
CA ARG A 65 20.21 10.39 -19.12
C ARG A 65 19.53 11.51 -19.88
#